data_AF-A0AAU4TP91-F1
#
_entry.id   AF-A0AAU4TP91-F1
#
_cell.length_a   1.000
_cell.length_b   1.000
_cell.length_c   1.000
_cell.angle_alpha   90.00
_cell.angle_beta   90.00
_cell.angle_gamma   90.00
#
_symmetry.space_group_name_H-M   'P 1'
#
loop_
_entity.id
_entity.type
_entity.pdbx_description
1 polymer ?
#
loop_
_entity_poly.entity_id
_entity_poly.type
_entity_poly.pdbx_seq_one_letter_code
_entity_poly.pdbx_strand_id
1 'polypeptide(L)'
;MQRLRIHYTVWPQSGLVLTDTPRPDCPQCEGNGGIEHDYGDYETGEYAGTDWEPCTCWNEHRRWLLLPLPRLRRPRRLSRHRDPWAANGHGCSNEPPF
;
A
#
# COMPACT_ATOMS: atom_id res chain seq x y z
N MET A 1 15.71 -2.60 20.34
CA MET A 1 15.01 -1.30 20.33
C MET A 1 13.99 -1.35 19.21
N GLN A 2 12.76 -0.92 19.46
CA GLN A 2 11.69 -0.91 18.45
C GLN A 2 11.85 0.32 17.55
N ARG A 3 11.71 0.12 16.23
CA ARG A 3 11.78 1.18 15.22
C ARG A 3 10.41 1.31 14.57
N LEU A 4 9.58 2.10 15.24
CA LEU A 4 8.21 2.36 14.79
C LEU A 4 8.23 3.28 13.56
N ARG A 5 7.54 2.86 12.49
CA ARG A 5 7.30 3.64 11.28
C ARG A 5 5.82 3.76 11.03
N ILE A 6 5.41 4.88 10.43
CA ILE A 6 4.04 5.11 10.04
C ILE A 6 3.87 4.63 8.60
N HIS A 7 2.94 3.71 8.40
CA HIS A 7 2.55 3.17 7.10
C HIS A 7 1.10 3.53 6.82
N TYR A 8 0.78 3.73 5.55
CA TYR A 8 -0.60 3.84 5.10
C TYR A 8 -1.09 2.44 4.70
N THR A 9 -2.21 2.00 5.28
CA THR A 9 -2.93 0.80 4.85
C THR A 9 -4.22 1.19 4.15
N VAL A 10 -4.67 0.36 3.22
CA VAL A 10 -5.96 0.49 2.53
C VAL A 10 -6.99 -0.54 2.99
N TRP A 11 -6.57 -1.58 3.69
CA TRP A 11 -7.41 -2.71 4.10
C TRP A 11 -7.29 -2.99 5.60
N PRO A 12 -8.40 -3.32 6.31
CA PRO A 12 -9.80 -3.36 5.85
C PRO A 12 -10.44 -1.97 5.69
N GLN A 13 -9.81 -0.92 6.23
CA GLN A 13 -10.16 0.49 6.03
C GLN A 13 -8.87 1.27 5.74
N SER A 14 -8.97 2.33 4.94
CA SER A 14 -7.87 3.25 4.73
C SER A 14 -7.47 3.87 6.07
N GLY A 15 -6.19 3.91 6.41
CA GLY A 15 -5.74 4.43 7.68
C GLY A 15 -4.23 4.47 7.83
N LEU A 16 -3.76 5.27 8.77
CA LEU A 16 -2.36 5.29 9.18
C LEU A 16 -2.13 4.26 10.29
N VAL A 17 -1.17 3.39 10.08
CA VAL A 17 -0.78 2.32 11.00
C VAL A 17 0.66 2.57 11.43
N LEU A 18 0.91 2.51 12.73
CA LEU A 18 2.25 2.44 13.29
C LEU A 18 2.68 0.97 13.31
N THR A 19 3.74 0.64 12.61
CA THR A 19 4.32 -0.72 12.59
C THR A 19 5.76 -0.66 13.05
N ASP A 20 6.19 -1.68 13.77
CA ASP A 20 7.62 -1.88 14.02
C ASP A 20 8.31 -2.32 12.73
N THR A 21 9.59 -1.94 12.56
CA THR A 21 10.37 -2.26 11.35
C THR A 21 11.73 -2.84 11.72
N PRO A 22 12.28 -3.76 10.91
CA PRO A 22 13.57 -4.35 11.17
C PRO A 22 14.67 -3.29 11.24
N ARG A 23 15.67 -3.56 12.09
CA ARG A 23 16.85 -2.71 12.20
C ARG A 23 17.73 -2.96 10.98
N PRO A 24 18.07 -1.93 10.17
CA PRO A 24 18.85 -2.10 8.94
C PRO A 24 20.22 -2.73 9.20
N ASP A 25 20.88 -2.32 10.29
CA ASP A 25 22.20 -2.85 10.65
C ASP A 25 22.08 -3.95 11.72
N CYS A 26 21.07 -4.81 11.63
CA CYS A 26 20.95 -5.94 12.54
C CYS A 26 22.03 -6.98 12.19
N PRO A 27 22.91 -7.40 13.12
CA PRO A 27 23.94 -8.39 12.81
C PRO A 27 23.38 -9.80 12.57
N GLN A 28 22.10 -10.03 12.88
CA GLN A 28 21.47 -11.34 12.74
C GLN A 28 20.68 -11.48 11.44
N CYS A 29 19.93 -10.45 11.03
CA CYS A 29 19.08 -10.49 9.83
C CYS A 29 19.46 -9.46 8.76
N GLU A 30 20.50 -8.65 9.01
CA GLU A 30 21.04 -7.66 8.05
C GLU A 30 19.99 -6.68 7.48
N GLY A 31 18.93 -6.43 8.27
CA GLY A 31 17.83 -5.56 7.87
C GLY A 31 16.67 -6.24 7.15
N ASN A 32 16.76 -7.53 6.82
CA ASN A 32 15.67 -8.30 6.20
C ASN A 32 14.51 -8.55 7.16
N GLY A 33 14.78 -8.58 8.47
CA GLY A 33 13.77 -8.82 9.50
C GLY A 33 13.48 -10.29 9.78
N GLY A 34 14.15 -11.21 9.11
CA GLY A 34 14.13 -12.62 9.43
C GLY A 34 15.31 -13.32 8.78
N ILE A 35 15.39 -14.61 9.03
CA ILE A 35 16.39 -15.49 8.45
C ILE A 35 15.63 -16.54 7.64
N GLU A 36 16.05 -16.71 6.39
CA GLU A 36 15.58 -17.77 5.51
C GLU A 36 16.38 -19.05 5.78
N HIS A 37 15.67 -20.14 6.00
CA HIS A 37 16.24 -21.46 6.22
C HIS A 37 15.72 -22.42 5.16
N ASP A 38 16.55 -22.64 4.14
CA ASP A 38 16.27 -23.66 3.13
C ASP A 38 16.40 -25.05 3.76
N TYR A 39 15.42 -25.90 3.50
CA TYR A 39 15.45 -27.29 3.95
C TYR A 39 15.17 -28.26 2.79
N GLY A 40 15.80 -29.42 2.90
CA GLY A 40 15.63 -30.51 1.94
C GLY A 40 14.59 -31.51 2.40
N ASP A 41 14.03 -32.25 1.44
CA ASP A 41 13.23 -33.43 1.71
C ASP A 41 14.09 -34.49 2.42
N TYR A 42 13.53 -35.11 3.45
CA TYR A 42 14.28 -36.03 4.31
C TYR A 42 14.73 -37.31 3.57
N GLU A 43 13.99 -37.74 2.54
CA GLU A 43 14.24 -38.99 1.82
C GLU A 43 15.11 -38.76 0.57
N THR A 44 14.89 -37.67 -0.16
CA THR A 44 15.62 -37.40 -1.43
C THR A 44 16.80 -36.45 -1.25
N GLY A 45 16.81 -35.63 -0.20
CA GLY A 45 17.79 -34.55 -0.02
C GLY A 45 17.61 -33.39 -1.01
N GLU A 46 16.56 -33.40 -1.83
CA GLU A 46 16.24 -32.32 -2.76
C GLU A 46 15.61 -31.14 -2.02
N TYR A 47 15.68 -29.94 -2.59
CA TYR A 47 15.07 -28.74 -2.00
C TYR A 47 13.55 -28.93 -1.82
N ALA A 48 13.07 -28.80 -0.58
CA ALA A 48 11.67 -28.96 -0.22
C ALA A 48 10.97 -27.64 0.12
N GLY A 49 11.72 -26.63 0.57
CA GLY A 49 11.18 -25.32 0.88
C GLY A 49 12.16 -24.42 1.64
N THR A 50 11.66 -23.24 1.97
CA THR A 50 12.36 -22.25 2.80
C THR A 50 11.44 -21.89 3.95
N ASP A 51 11.91 -22.11 5.17
CA ASP A 51 11.27 -21.60 6.37
C ASP A 51 11.74 -20.17 6.66
N TRP A 52 10.84 -19.34 7.18
CA TRP A 52 11.14 -17.97 7.56
C TRP A 52 11.12 -17.84 9.08
N GLU A 53 12.28 -17.60 9.69
CA GLU A 53 12.39 -17.31 11.12
C GLU A 53 12.44 -15.80 11.37
N PRO A 54 11.44 -15.20 12.04
CA PRO A 54 11.41 -13.76 12.29
C PRO A 54 12.51 -13.35 13.30
N CYS A 55 13.24 -12.29 12.98
CA CYS A 55 14.31 -11.80 13.85
C CYS A 55 13.75 -11.04 15.05
N THR A 56 14.34 -11.27 16.23
CA THR A 56 13.96 -10.60 17.49
C THR A 56 14.27 -9.11 17.54
N CYS A 57 14.98 -8.57 16.55
CA CYS A 57 15.32 -7.14 16.49
C CYS A 57 14.12 -6.22 16.28
N TRP A 58 13.01 -6.76 15.78
CA TRP A 58 11.72 -6.11 15.57
C TRP A 58 10.60 -7.12 15.84
N ASN A 59 9.35 -6.68 15.78
CA ASN A 59 8.21 -7.57 15.97
C ASN A 59 7.09 -7.25 14.97
N GLU A 60 6.80 -8.20 14.09
CA GLU A 60 5.79 -8.07 13.03
C GLU A 60 4.35 -7.89 13.55
N HIS A 61 4.07 -8.39 14.76
CA HIS A 61 2.74 -8.29 15.37
C HIS A 61 2.52 -6.94 16.05
N ARG A 62 3.55 -6.10 16.22
CA ARG A 62 3.44 -4.74 16.75
C ARG A 62 2.91 -3.79 15.69
N ARG A 63 1.58 -3.78 15.54
CA ARG A 63 0.83 -2.87 14.67
C ARG A 63 -0.27 -2.14 15.43
N TRP A 64 -0.35 -0.83 15.28
CA TRP A 64 -1.39 0.01 15.88
C TRP A 64 -2.02 0.91 14.84
N LEU A 65 -3.34 0.87 14.70
CA LEU A 65 -4.05 1.85 13.89
C LEU A 65 -4.05 3.19 14.63
N LEU A 66 -3.37 4.19 14.07
CA LEU A 66 -3.32 5.54 14.66
C LEU A 66 -4.55 6.35 14.29
N LEU A 67 -4.90 6.37 13.00
CA LEU A 67 -6.00 7.17 12.48
C LEU A 67 -6.66 6.48 11.29
N PRO A 68 -7.95 6.11 11.37
CA PRO A 68 -8.70 5.70 10.20
C PRO A 68 -8.92 6.91 9.29
N LEU A 69 -8.57 6.77 8.02
CA LEU A 69 -8.76 7.81 7.01
C LEU A 69 -10.14 7.66 6.36
N PRO A 70 -10.90 8.76 6.22
CA PRO A 70 -12.22 8.71 5.62
C PRO A 70 -12.11 8.25 4.17
N ARG A 71 -12.95 7.28 3.79
CA ARG A 71 -13.08 6.84 2.39
C ARG A 71 -13.58 8.03 1.58
N LEU A 72 -12.68 8.68 0.83
CA LEU A 72 -13.03 9.72 -0.13
C LEU A 72 -14.06 9.14 -1.09
N ARG A 73 -15.34 9.45 -0.86
CA ARG A 73 -16.39 9.19 -1.85
C ARG A 73 -15.99 10.03 -3.05
N ARG A 74 -15.58 9.37 -4.14
CA ARG A 74 -15.29 10.03 -5.43
C ARG A 74 -16.34 11.12 -5.61
N PRO A 75 -15.97 12.39 -5.83
CA PRO A 75 -16.96 13.38 -6.19
C PRO A 75 -17.55 12.87 -7.51
N ARG A 76 -18.77 12.30 -7.42
CA ARG A 76 -19.62 12.16 -8.59
C ARG A 76 -19.66 13.56 -9.12
N ARG A 77 -19.02 13.80 -10.27
CA ARG A 77 -19.11 15.08 -10.97
C ARG A 77 -20.60 15.34 -11.12
N LEU A 78 -21.15 16.12 -10.21
CA LEU A 78 -22.37 16.85 -10.45
C LEU A 78 -21.94 17.87 -11.51
N SER A 79 -21.86 17.41 -12.75
CA SER A 79 -21.91 18.24 -13.94
C SER A 79 -23.33 18.80 -14.02
N ARG A 80 -23.67 19.63 -13.04
CA ARG A 80 -24.75 20.62 -13.08
C ARG A 80 -24.11 22.00 -13.22
N HIS A 81 -23.14 22.12 -14.12
CA HIS A 81 -23.00 23.35 -14.87
C HIS A 81 -23.73 23.12 -16.19
N ARG A 82 -25.06 23.24 -16.11
CA ARG A 82 -25.87 23.51 -17.30
C ARG A 82 -25.52 24.95 -17.66
N ASP A 83 -24.78 25.11 -18.75
CA ASP A 83 -24.37 26.42 -19.23
C ASP A 83 -25.62 27.29 -19.46
N PRO A 84 -25.77 28.45 -18.79
CA PRO A 84 -26.98 29.27 -18.91
C PRO A 84 -27.23 29.81 -20.33
N TRP A 85 -26.20 29.78 -21.18
CA TRP A 85 -26.22 30.28 -22.56
C TRP A 85 -26.54 29.22 -23.62
N ALA A 86 -26.81 27.98 -23.21
CA ALA A 86 -27.20 26.91 -24.15
C ALA A 86 -28.62 27.07 -24.73
N ALA A 87 -29.34 28.11 -24.30
CA ALA A 87 -30.60 28.50 -24.90
C ALA A 87 -30.35 29.80 -25.69
N ASN A 88 -30.61 29.74 -27.00
CA ASN A 88 -30.76 30.87 -27.92
C ASN A 88 -29.45 31.43 -28.54
N GLY A 89 -29.15 31.05 -29.78
CA GLY A 89 -28.27 31.87 -30.64
C GLY A 89 -27.55 31.10 -31.73
N HIS A 90 -27.87 31.37 -32.98
CA HIS A 90 -27.21 30.85 -34.17
C HIS A 90 -25.77 31.39 -34.35
N GLY A 91 -24.89 30.60 -34.97
CA GLY A 91 -23.53 30.96 -35.45
C GLY A 91 -22.43 30.47 -34.51
N CYS A 92 -21.45 29.63 -34.90
CA CYS A 92 -20.70 29.62 -36.15
C CYS A 92 -20.46 28.19 -36.68
N SER A 93 -20.56 28.07 -37.99
CA SER A 93 -20.08 26.97 -38.81
C SER A 93 -18.57 26.77 -38.63
N ASN A 94 -18.14 25.53 -38.38
CA ASN A 94 -16.74 25.11 -38.50
C ASN A 94 -16.57 24.17 -39.71
N GLU A 95 -17.15 24.53 -40.87
CA GLU A 95 -16.82 23.87 -42.13
C GLU A 95 -15.37 24.24 -42.52
N PRO A 96 -14.45 23.27 -42.67
CA PRO A 96 -13.09 23.56 -43.09
C PRO A 96 -13.05 23.77 -44.62
N PRO A 97 -12.33 24.77 -45.16
CA PRO A 97 -12.03 24.78 -46.57
C PRO A 97 -10.84 23.82 -46.82
N PHE A 98 -11.14 22.75 -47.57
CA PHE A 98 -10.27 21.87 -48.38
C PHE A 98 -8.83 21.61 -47.92
#